data_AF-A0A7S4PV13-F1
#
_entry.id   AF-A0A7S4PV13-F1
#
_cell.length_a   1.000
_cell.length_b   1.000
_cell.length_c   1.000
_cell.angle_alpha   90.00
_cell.angle_beta   90.00
_cell.angle_gamma   90.00
#
_symmetry.space_group_name_H-M   'P 1'
#
loop_
_entity.id
_entity.type
_entity.pdbx_description
1 polymer ?
#
loop_
_entity_poly.entity_id
_entity_poly.type
_entity_poly.pdbx_seq_one_letter_code
_entity_poly.pdbx_strand_id
1 'polypeptide(L)'
;MASDGFAAAVATELELVRERLLAQHARALDEALRQHEPPELKQLRAESAELRAESARLQRELLSLTDEVRSDVRAMGESVKEQCLSAKRLSEDVAARVREELAKELALASKGAAELRRAERAESDEKRKAEEEQRKQEEEEKQAAEKRQAEEQRKQEAERELIRLEAERAAAEERRRAEEEVAAEVEARRRAEEVEAKRRAEEAERRQKTEAAEAERRAAEEKARMEAERRAAEEEEARKEAARRELEECTREEAERKAAEAAAAGSRDPQPAQAKSQAMPLNAALDLAAKMVPGMPDQSHGGGQLWIVVGGGDTGGILVRQSKSVQSPGYQTRLTTGTKVEEVEVHGKRLHYKRIRGDGPDFGWVSIEGVGGKKLMEPLPEEDPRR
;
A
#
# COMPACT_ATOMS: atom_id res chain seq x y z
N MET A 1 21.60 -0.49 49.57
CA MET A 1 22.68 -0.62 48.58
C MET A 1 23.03 -2.07 48.21
N ALA A 2 22.69 -3.09 49.02
CA ALA A 2 22.87 -4.50 48.62
C ALA A 2 21.72 -5.08 47.76
N SER A 3 20.56 -4.43 47.70
CA SER A 3 19.39 -4.87 46.93
C SER A 3 19.54 -4.69 45.41
N ASP A 4 20.31 -3.69 44.98
CA ASP A 4 20.30 -3.25 43.58
C ASP A 4 21.15 -4.16 42.69
N GLY A 5 22.18 -4.80 43.27
CA GLY A 5 23.03 -5.77 42.55
C GLY A 5 22.33 -7.09 42.23
N PHE A 6 21.41 -7.55 43.08
CA PHE A 6 20.64 -8.76 42.83
C PHE A 6 19.64 -8.57 41.68
N ALA A 7 18.96 -7.42 41.65
CA ALA A 7 18.02 -7.09 40.57
C ALA A 7 18.72 -7.02 39.20
N ALA A 8 19.93 -6.43 39.14
CA ALA A 8 20.72 -6.35 37.91
C ALA A 8 21.17 -7.75 37.43
N ALA A 9 21.65 -8.62 38.32
CA ALA A 9 22.05 -9.97 37.96
C ALA A 9 20.88 -10.82 37.43
N VAL A 10 19.70 -10.71 38.06
CA VAL A 10 18.48 -11.39 37.59
C VAL A 10 18.04 -10.86 36.23
N ALA A 11 18.17 -9.55 35.97
CA ALA A 11 17.85 -8.98 34.66
C ALA A 11 18.76 -9.53 33.55
N THR A 12 20.07 -9.64 33.79
CA THR A 12 21.02 -10.22 32.82
C THR A 12 20.74 -11.70 32.54
N GLU A 13 20.43 -12.49 33.57
CA GLU A 13 20.05 -13.90 33.38
C GLU A 13 18.73 -14.04 32.60
N LEU A 14 17.74 -13.19 32.87
CA LEU A 14 16.48 -13.17 32.11
C LEU A 14 16.71 -12.76 30.65
N GLU A 15 17.60 -11.82 30.37
CA GLU A 15 17.99 -11.47 29.00
C GLU A 15 18.66 -12.65 28.29
N LEU A 16 19.60 -13.35 28.93
CA LEU A 16 20.23 -14.55 28.37
C LEU A 16 19.23 -15.67 28.10
N VAL A 17 18.27 -15.91 29.00
CA VAL A 17 17.19 -16.89 28.80
C VAL A 17 16.30 -16.47 27.64
N ARG A 18 15.96 -15.18 27.54
CA ARG A 18 15.18 -14.63 26.43
C ARG A 18 15.91 -14.82 25.10
N GLU A 19 17.19 -14.49 25.01
CA GLU A 19 18.00 -14.69 23.80
C GLU A 19 18.07 -16.16 23.39
N ARG A 20 18.26 -17.07 24.35
CA ARG A 20 18.25 -18.52 24.08
C ARG A 20 16.90 -18.99 23.56
N LEU A 21 15.80 -18.56 24.15
CA LEU A 21 14.45 -18.90 23.70
C LEU A 21 14.17 -18.33 22.31
N LEU A 22 14.57 -17.09 22.03
CA LEU A 22 14.44 -16.49 20.69
C LEU A 22 15.28 -17.26 19.67
N ALA A 23 16.50 -17.65 20.00
CA ALA A 23 17.35 -18.46 19.12
C ALA A 23 16.76 -19.86 18.88
N GLN A 24 16.18 -20.50 19.90
CA GLN A 24 15.48 -21.78 19.76
C GLN A 24 14.23 -21.66 18.89
N HIS A 25 13.42 -20.63 19.10
CA HIS A 25 12.22 -20.38 18.30
C HIS A 25 12.57 -20.06 16.83
N ALA A 26 13.62 -19.27 16.61
CA ALA A 26 14.13 -18.99 15.27
C ALA A 26 14.60 -20.26 14.54
N ARG A 27 15.29 -21.17 15.24
CA ARG A 27 15.68 -22.48 14.69
C ARG A 27 14.46 -23.35 14.36
N ALA A 28 13.49 -23.42 15.26
CA ALA A 28 12.26 -24.18 15.05
C ALA A 28 11.45 -23.66 13.85
N LEU A 29 11.35 -22.33 13.69
CA LEU A 29 10.72 -21.70 12.54
C LEU A 29 11.49 -21.97 11.24
N ASP A 30 12.81 -21.84 11.24
CA ASP A 30 13.63 -22.12 10.05
C ASP A 30 13.50 -23.60 9.63
N GLU A 31 13.45 -24.51 10.60
CA GLU A 31 13.25 -25.93 10.33
C GLU A 31 11.84 -26.23 9.78
N ALA A 32 10.80 -25.63 10.33
CA ALA A 32 9.44 -25.74 9.81
C ALA A 32 9.33 -25.16 8.38
N LEU A 33 9.99 -24.02 8.11
CA LEU A 33 10.05 -23.43 6.78
C LEU A 33 10.77 -24.34 5.77
N ARG A 34 11.86 -24.99 6.18
CA ARG A 34 12.57 -25.97 5.34
C ARG A 34 11.73 -27.21 5.01
N GLN A 35 10.87 -27.65 5.93
CA GLN A 35 9.98 -28.79 5.69
C GLN A 35 8.96 -28.49 4.57
N HIS A 36 8.48 -27.25 4.47
CA HIS A 36 7.50 -26.82 3.47
C HIS A 36 8.10 -26.10 2.26
N GLU A 37 9.43 -26.09 2.13
CA GLU A 37 10.10 -25.40 1.05
C GLU A 37 9.91 -26.13 -0.30
N PRO A 38 9.47 -25.44 -1.36
CA PRO A 38 9.35 -26.03 -2.69
C PRO A 38 10.72 -26.49 -3.22
N PRO A 39 10.76 -27.56 -4.04
CA PRO A 39 12.01 -28.17 -4.48
C PRO A 39 12.94 -27.20 -5.22
N GLU A 40 12.40 -26.21 -5.94
CA GLU A 40 13.17 -25.18 -6.64
C GLU A 40 13.94 -24.30 -5.66
N LEU A 41 13.35 -23.93 -4.52
CA LEU A 41 14.03 -23.14 -3.50
C LEU A 41 15.11 -23.96 -2.78
N LYS A 42 14.91 -25.27 -2.59
CA LYS A 42 15.93 -26.17 -2.05
C LYS A 42 17.15 -26.24 -2.97
N GLN A 43 16.92 -26.34 -4.28
CA GLN A 43 18.00 -26.33 -5.27
C GLN A 43 18.74 -24.99 -5.26
N LEU A 44 18.03 -23.87 -5.28
CA LEU A 44 18.64 -22.54 -5.26
C LEU A 44 19.44 -22.26 -3.98
N ARG A 45 19.00 -22.77 -2.83
CA ARG A 45 19.77 -22.71 -1.57
C ARG A 45 21.02 -23.58 -1.60
N ALA A 46 20.96 -24.77 -2.20
CA ALA A 46 22.12 -25.63 -2.37
C ALA A 46 23.16 -24.97 -3.27
N GLU A 47 22.75 -24.45 -4.43
CA GLU A 47 23.61 -23.68 -5.35
C GLU A 47 24.20 -22.44 -4.66
N SER A 48 23.38 -21.70 -3.89
CA SER A 48 23.86 -20.56 -3.11
C SER A 48 24.86 -20.95 -2.01
N ALA A 49 24.67 -22.12 -1.37
CA ALA A 49 25.61 -22.63 -0.37
C ALA A 49 26.94 -23.06 -1.00
N GLU A 50 26.89 -23.68 -2.17
CA GLU A 50 28.06 -24.06 -2.96
C GLU A 50 28.86 -22.82 -3.39
N LEU A 51 28.18 -21.80 -3.94
CA LEU A 51 28.80 -20.52 -4.30
C LEU A 51 29.44 -19.82 -3.09
N ARG A 52 28.81 -19.85 -1.92
CA ARG A 52 29.41 -19.29 -0.69
C ARG A 52 30.64 -20.08 -0.26
N ALA A 53 30.62 -21.41 -0.36
CA ALA A 53 31.77 -22.26 -0.03
C ALA A 53 32.94 -22.02 -0.99
N GLU A 54 32.66 -21.86 -2.28
CA GLU A 54 33.65 -21.53 -3.30
C GLU A 54 34.22 -20.12 -3.08
N SER A 55 33.38 -19.13 -2.81
CA SER A 55 33.82 -17.78 -2.46
C SER A 55 34.73 -17.77 -1.23
N ALA A 56 34.37 -18.50 -0.17
CA ALA A 56 35.19 -18.63 1.03
C ALA A 56 36.52 -19.36 0.76
N ARG A 57 36.55 -20.31 -0.17
CA ARG A 57 37.78 -20.97 -0.63
C ARG A 57 38.67 -19.97 -1.36
N LEU A 58 38.14 -19.24 -2.34
CA LEU A 58 38.89 -18.23 -3.11
C LEU A 58 39.44 -17.12 -2.20
N GLN A 59 38.68 -16.68 -1.19
CA GLN A 59 39.17 -15.72 -0.19
C GLN A 59 40.36 -16.26 0.61
N ARG A 60 40.36 -17.54 0.98
CA ARG A 60 41.53 -18.15 1.64
C ARG A 60 42.74 -18.25 0.71
N GLU A 61 42.52 -18.62 -0.55
CA GLU A 61 43.60 -18.67 -1.56
C GLU A 61 44.21 -17.28 -1.80
N LEU A 62 43.39 -16.23 -1.92
CA LEU A 62 43.85 -14.84 -2.03
C LEU A 62 44.66 -14.37 -0.81
N LEU A 63 44.20 -14.69 0.41
CA LEU A 63 44.94 -14.35 1.63
C LEU A 63 46.29 -15.08 1.68
N SER A 64 46.31 -16.37 1.32
CA SER A 64 47.55 -17.15 1.23
C SER A 64 48.54 -16.54 0.23
N LEU A 65 48.07 -16.17 -0.96
CA LEU A 65 48.91 -15.54 -1.99
C LEU A 65 49.45 -14.18 -1.52
N THR A 66 48.62 -13.42 -0.81
CA THR A 66 49.02 -12.12 -0.24
C THR A 66 50.12 -12.28 0.81
N ASP A 67 50.02 -13.30 1.66
CA ASP A 67 51.04 -13.62 2.65
C ASP A 67 52.35 -14.11 2.02
N GLU A 68 52.26 -14.89 0.94
CA GLU A 68 53.42 -15.34 0.15
C GLU A 68 54.15 -14.15 -0.48
N VAL A 69 53.44 -13.27 -1.19
CA VAL A 69 54.01 -12.04 -1.78
C VAL A 69 54.64 -11.16 -0.70
N ARG A 70 53.98 -11.01 0.46
CA ARG A 70 54.54 -10.22 1.58
C ARG A 70 55.81 -10.88 2.16
N SER A 71 55.88 -12.20 2.17
CA SER A 71 57.09 -12.94 2.57
C SER A 71 58.24 -12.66 1.59
N ASP A 72 57.99 -12.77 0.28
CA ASP A 72 58.99 -12.54 -0.76
C ASP A 72 59.51 -11.11 -0.77
N VAL A 73 58.61 -10.13 -0.60
CA VAL A 73 59.00 -8.71 -0.47
C VAL A 73 59.89 -8.49 0.75
N ARG A 74 59.63 -9.17 1.87
CA ARG A 74 60.50 -9.10 3.06
C ARG A 74 61.86 -9.74 2.79
N ALA A 75 61.90 -10.92 2.17
CA ALA A 75 63.14 -11.59 1.82
C ALA A 75 64.00 -10.76 0.84
N MET A 76 63.38 -10.13 -0.17
CA MET A 76 64.05 -9.17 -1.04
C MET A 76 64.62 -7.97 -0.26
N GLY A 77 63.84 -7.42 0.69
CA GLY A 77 64.29 -6.33 1.55
C GLY A 77 65.51 -6.68 2.39
N GLU A 78 65.55 -7.91 2.95
CA GLU A 78 66.70 -8.40 3.71
C GLU A 78 67.94 -8.61 2.82
N SER A 79 67.75 -9.17 1.62
CA SER A 79 68.84 -9.36 0.65
C SER A 79 69.48 -8.03 0.22
N VAL A 80 68.65 -7.01 -0.09
CA VAL A 80 69.13 -5.66 -0.42
C VAL A 80 69.89 -5.04 0.74
N LYS A 81 69.40 -5.23 1.98
CA LYS A 81 70.07 -4.74 3.18
C LYS A 81 71.46 -5.38 3.38
N GLU A 82 71.58 -6.69 3.17
CA GLU A 82 72.87 -7.38 3.21
C GLU A 82 73.83 -6.89 2.13
N GLN A 83 73.35 -6.69 0.90
CA GLN A 83 74.16 -6.14 -0.19
C GLN A 83 74.68 -4.74 0.14
N CYS A 84 73.83 -3.86 0.72
CA CYS A 84 74.27 -2.54 1.19
C CYS A 84 75.31 -2.61 2.31
N LEU A 85 75.13 -3.51 3.29
CA LEU A 85 76.10 -3.69 4.37
C LEU A 85 77.44 -4.24 3.86
N SER A 86 77.40 -5.16 2.89
CA SER A 86 78.58 -5.68 2.21
C SER A 86 79.33 -4.58 1.44
N ALA A 87 78.60 -3.77 0.66
CA ALA A 87 79.15 -2.63 -0.06
C ALA A 87 79.79 -1.61 0.90
N LYS A 88 79.15 -1.36 2.05
CA LYS A 88 79.69 -0.47 3.08
C LYS A 88 81.00 -0.99 3.68
N ARG A 89 81.08 -2.28 4.02
CA ARG A 89 82.32 -2.92 4.52
C ARG A 89 83.44 -2.86 3.50
N LEU A 90 83.14 -3.13 2.23
CA LEU A 90 84.12 -2.99 1.14
C LEU A 90 84.62 -1.54 1.03
N SER A 91 83.74 -0.55 1.17
CA SER A 91 84.14 0.87 1.17
C SER A 91 85.04 1.22 2.36
N GLU A 92 84.76 0.67 3.54
CA GLU A 92 85.53 0.90 4.76
C GLU A 92 86.91 0.22 4.69
N ASP A 93 86.98 -0.99 4.12
CA ASP A 93 88.23 -1.73 3.89
C ASP A 93 89.12 -1.03 2.84
N VAL A 94 88.52 -0.53 1.76
CA VAL A 94 89.24 0.29 0.76
C VAL A 94 89.74 1.57 1.41
N ALA A 95 88.92 2.26 2.19
CA ALA A 95 89.33 3.45 2.94
C ALA A 95 90.43 3.15 3.98
N ALA A 96 90.46 1.96 4.57
CA ALA A 96 91.51 1.54 5.50
C ALA A 96 92.84 1.26 4.78
N ARG A 97 92.81 0.57 3.63
CA ARG A 97 94.00 0.32 2.80
C ARG A 97 94.61 1.59 2.25
N VAL A 98 93.79 2.52 1.78
CA VAL A 98 94.23 3.84 1.32
C VAL A 98 94.88 4.63 2.46
N ARG A 99 94.33 4.56 3.68
CA ARG A 99 94.93 5.19 4.87
C ARG A 99 96.27 4.56 5.26
N GLU A 100 96.44 3.25 5.09
CA GLU A 100 97.68 2.54 5.38
C GLU A 100 98.78 2.83 4.35
N GLU A 101 98.44 2.94 3.07
CA GLU A 101 99.39 3.37 2.03
C GLU A 101 99.78 4.84 2.18
N LEU A 102 98.84 5.74 2.46
CA LEU A 102 99.15 7.15 2.74
C LEU A 102 100.09 7.31 3.94
N ALA A 103 99.94 6.46 4.98
CA ALA A 103 100.82 6.47 6.15
C ALA A 103 102.25 5.99 5.82
N LYS A 104 102.42 5.11 4.81
CA LYS A 104 103.73 4.64 4.32
C LYS A 104 104.41 5.69 3.44
N GLU A 105 103.65 6.43 2.64
CA GLU A 105 104.19 7.50 1.79
C GLU A 105 104.54 8.79 2.55
N LEU A 106 103.81 9.12 3.62
CA LEU A 106 104.10 10.26 4.50
C LEU A 106 105.47 10.16 5.22
N ALA A 107 106.02 8.95 5.38
CA ALA A 107 107.37 8.74 5.93
C ALA A 107 108.51 9.07 4.93
N LEU A 108 108.23 9.09 3.63
CA LEU A 108 109.20 9.37 2.55
C LEU A 108 109.20 10.85 2.12
N ALA A 109 108.17 11.61 2.49
CA ALA A 109 107.90 12.94 1.95
C ALA A 109 108.47 14.13 2.75
N SER A 110 109.50 13.96 3.61
CA SER A 110 110.11 15.11 4.31
C SER A 110 111.10 15.94 3.47
N LYS A 111 111.31 15.59 2.19
CA LYS A 111 112.21 16.31 1.25
C LYS A 111 111.50 17.10 0.13
N GLY A 112 110.17 17.07 0.01
CA GLY A 112 109.43 17.53 -1.19
C GLY A 112 108.55 18.78 -1.03
N ALA A 113 108.78 19.66 -0.05
CA ALA A 113 107.84 20.71 0.33
C ALA A 113 107.51 21.80 -0.74
N ALA A 114 108.23 21.84 -1.87
CA ALA A 114 107.95 22.75 -2.99
C ALA A 114 107.20 22.07 -4.15
N GLU A 115 107.40 20.76 -4.37
CA GLU A 115 106.60 19.96 -5.30
C GLU A 115 105.23 19.63 -4.71
N LEU A 116 105.15 19.47 -3.39
CA LEU A 116 103.90 19.28 -2.64
C LEU A 116 102.89 20.40 -2.94
N ARG A 117 103.32 21.66 -2.96
CA ARG A 117 102.41 22.80 -3.25
C ARG A 117 101.94 22.88 -4.70
N ARG A 118 102.64 22.25 -5.65
CA ARG A 118 102.18 22.12 -7.05
C ARG A 118 101.27 20.91 -7.21
N ALA A 119 101.58 19.80 -6.54
CA ALA A 119 100.73 18.62 -6.46
C ALA A 119 99.39 18.93 -5.75
N GLU A 120 99.41 19.62 -4.61
CA GLU A 120 98.21 20.05 -3.86
C GLU A 120 97.28 20.96 -4.70
N ARG A 121 97.86 21.81 -5.56
CA ARG A 121 97.06 22.64 -6.48
C ARG A 121 96.46 21.80 -7.62
N ALA A 122 97.23 20.89 -8.20
CA ALA A 122 96.73 19.97 -9.23
C ALA A 122 95.65 19.03 -8.67
N GLU A 123 95.84 18.50 -7.47
CA GLU A 123 94.88 17.67 -6.75
C GLU A 123 93.62 18.47 -6.36
N SER A 124 93.78 19.73 -5.94
CA SER A 124 92.64 20.62 -5.70
C SER A 124 91.85 20.93 -6.97
N ASP A 125 92.52 21.07 -8.13
CA ASP A 125 91.86 21.32 -9.40
C ASP A 125 91.18 20.06 -9.96
N GLU A 126 91.79 18.88 -9.80
CA GLU A 126 91.14 17.59 -10.10
C GLU A 126 89.94 17.33 -9.20
N LYS A 127 90.06 17.60 -7.89
CA LYS A 127 88.95 17.48 -6.95
C LYS A 127 87.79 18.41 -7.32
N ARG A 128 88.08 19.66 -7.72
CA ARG A 128 87.07 20.60 -8.20
C ARG A 128 86.37 20.12 -9.47
N LYS A 129 87.11 19.53 -10.42
CA LYS A 129 86.53 18.94 -11.64
C LYS A 129 85.67 17.72 -11.31
N ALA A 130 86.13 16.84 -10.44
CA ALA A 130 85.36 15.68 -9.99
C ALA A 130 84.08 16.09 -9.25
N GLU A 131 84.15 17.11 -8.38
CA GLU A 131 82.97 17.68 -7.72
C GLU A 131 81.99 18.33 -8.73
N GLU A 132 82.50 19.00 -9.78
CA GLU A 132 81.67 19.56 -10.85
C GLU A 132 80.99 18.47 -11.69
N GLU A 133 81.71 17.40 -12.02
CA GLU A 133 81.14 16.23 -12.72
C GLU A 133 80.09 15.50 -11.89
N GLN A 134 80.34 15.33 -10.58
CA GLN A 134 79.36 14.77 -9.66
C GLN A 134 78.09 15.62 -9.60
N ARG A 135 78.21 16.95 -9.50
CA ARG A 135 77.04 17.84 -9.54
C ARG A 135 76.26 17.74 -10.85
N LYS A 136 76.94 17.62 -11.99
CA LYS A 136 76.28 17.41 -13.29
C LYS A 136 75.53 16.09 -13.31
N GLN A 137 76.14 15.01 -12.81
CA GLN A 137 75.48 13.70 -12.70
C GLN A 137 74.26 13.76 -11.77
N GLU A 138 74.38 14.40 -10.61
CA GLU A 138 73.27 14.59 -9.67
C GLU A 138 72.13 15.43 -10.28
N GLU A 139 72.45 16.49 -11.03
CA GLU A 139 71.45 17.30 -11.74
C GLU A 139 70.76 16.50 -12.85
N GLU A 140 71.50 15.69 -13.61
CA GLU A 140 70.94 14.80 -14.65
C GLU A 140 70.05 13.72 -14.04
N GLU A 141 70.46 13.09 -12.93
CA GLU A 141 69.65 12.12 -12.20
C GLU A 141 68.38 12.75 -11.63
N LYS A 142 68.48 13.96 -11.07
CA LYS A 142 67.32 14.71 -10.58
C LYS A 142 66.35 15.03 -11.70
N GLN A 143 66.84 15.52 -12.85
CA GLN A 143 66.00 15.78 -14.02
C GLN A 143 65.36 14.49 -14.57
N ALA A 144 66.07 13.37 -14.56
CA ALA A 144 65.53 12.07 -14.95
C ALA A 144 64.45 11.59 -13.99
N ALA A 145 64.64 11.78 -12.67
CA ALA A 145 63.66 11.44 -11.65
C ALA A 145 62.39 12.29 -11.77
N GLU A 146 62.52 13.60 -11.99
CA GLU A 146 61.38 14.50 -12.22
C GLU A 146 60.61 14.12 -13.48
N LYS A 147 61.29 13.76 -14.58
CA LYS A 147 60.63 13.26 -15.80
C LYS A 147 59.86 11.96 -15.56
N ARG A 148 60.42 11.01 -14.80
CA ARG A 148 59.75 9.75 -14.45
C ARG A 148 58.51 9.99 -13.59
N GLN A 149 58.61 10.87 -12.59
CA GLN A 149 57.46 11.26 -11.75
C GLN A 149 56.36 11.93 -12.57
N ALA A 150 56.72 12.83 -13.49
CA ALA A 150 55.75 13.48 -14.37
C ALA A 150 55.07 12.49 -15.33
N GLU A 151 55.80 11.50 -15.85
CA GLU A 151 55.21 10.44 -16.68
C GLU A 151 54.26 9.55 -15.88
N GLU A 152 54.63 9.19 -14.65
CA GLU A 152 53.79 8.40 -13.75
C GLU A 152 52.50 9.14 -13.36
N GLN A 153 52.60 10.43 -13.06
CA GLN A 153 51.42 11.27 -12.80
C GLN A 153 50.48 11.32 -14.00
N ARG A 154 51.01 11.48 -15.22
CA ARG A 154 50.20 11.44 -16.45
C ARG A 154 49.51 10.09 -16.66
N LYS A 155 50.18 8.98 -16.32
CA LYS A 155 49.57 7.64 -16.38
C LYS A 155 48.43 7.51 -15.37
N GLN A 156 48.64 7.97 -14.13
CA GLN A 156 47.59 7.96 -13.09
C GLN A 156 46.40 8.86 -13.44
N GLU A 157 46.63 10.03 -14.04
CA GLU A 157 45.56 10.91 -14.52
C GLU A 157 44.78 10.27 -15.67
N ALA A 158 45.46 9.64 -16.64
CA ALA A 158 44.80 8.93 -17.73
C ALA A 158 43.97 7.74 -17.24
N GLU A 159 44.47 7.00 -16.24
CA GLU A 159 43.73 5.90 -15.62
C GLU A 159 42.48 6.40 -14.88
N ARG A 160 42.58 7.51 -14.14
CA ARG A 160 41.42 8.15 -13.48
C ARG A 160 40.37 8.63 -14.49
N GLU A 161 40.80 9.21 -15.60
CA GLU A 161 39.90 9.59 -16.69
C GLU A 161 39.19 8.37 -17.30
N LEU A 162 39.90 7.27 -17.51
CA LEU A 162 39.30 6.02 -18.02
C LEU A 162 38.23 5.49 -17.06
N ILE A 163 38.53 5.39 -15.77
CA ILE A 163 37.58 4.96 -14.73
C ILE A 163 36.36 5.87 -14.70
N ARG A 164 36.55 7.18 -14.83
CA ARG A 164 35.44 8.14 -14.89
C ARG A 164 34.54 7.91 -16.11
N LEU A 165 35.12 7.71 -17.29
CA LEU A 165 34.36 7.43 -18.51
C LEU A 165 33.60 6.11 -18.44
N GLU A 166 34.18 5.08 -17.82
CA GLU A 166 33.50 3.80 -17.57
C GLU A 166 32.32 3.96 -16.60
N ALA A 167 32.50 4.73 -15.53
CA ALA A 167 31.41 5.06 -14.59
C ALA A 167 30.28 5.86 -15.26
N GLU A 168 30.62 6.83 -16.12
CA GLU A 168 29.62 7.59 -16.89
C GLU A 168 28.86 6.70 -17.89
N ARG A 169 29.54 5.74 -18.54
CA ARG A 169 28.89 4.74 -19.41
C ARG A 169 27.97 3.80 -18.63
N ALA A 170 28.41 3.29 -17.49
CA ALA A 170 27.60 2.44 -16.63
C ALA A 170 26.34 3.17 -16.14
N ALA A 171 26.48 4.44 -15.72
CA ALA A 171 25.35 5.28 -15.33
C ALA A 171 24.39 5.56 -16.51
N ALA A 172 24.91 5.73 -17.72
CA ALA A 172 24.07 5.89 -18.92
C ALA A 172 23.30 4.61 -19.27
N GLU A 173 23.91 3.44 -19.13
CA GLU A 173 23.22 2.15 -19.34
C GLU A 173 22.14 1.91 -18.29
N GLU A 174 22.41 2.24 -17.02
CA GLU A 174 21.41 2.16 -15.94
C GLU A 174 20.22 3.07 -16.21
N ARG A 175 20.46 4.31 -16.66
CA ARG A 175 19.39 5.23 -17.09
C ARG A 175 18.58 4.67 -18.24
N ARG A 176 19.23 4.08 -19.26
CA ARG A 176 18.52 3.45 -20.38
C ARG A 176 17.64 2.29 -19.92
N ARG A 177 18.12 1.44 -19.00
CA ARG A 177 17.32 0.36 -18.41
C ARG A 177 16.12 0.88 -17.63
N ALA A 178 16.30 1.94 -16.84
CA ALA A 178 15.21 2.58 -16.11
C ALA A 178 14.17 3.20 -17.05
N GLU A 179 14.61 3.84 -18.15
CA GLU A 179 13.70 4.38 -19.18
C GLU A 179 12.93 3.25 -19.91
N GLU A 180 13.58 2.13 -20.22
CA GLU A 180 12.94 0.95 -20.81
C GLU A 180 11.91 0.32 -19.86
N GLU A 181 12.20 0.25 -18.56
CA GLU A 181 11.27 -0.26 -17.53
C GLU A 181 10.04 0.64 -17.39
N VAL A 182 10.23 1.96 -17.31
CA VAL A 182 9.12 2.94 -17.26
C VAL A 182 8.28 2.85 -18.55
N ALA A 183 8.92 2.71 -19.72
CA ALA A 183 8.20 2.54 -20.99
C ALA A 183 7.36 1.26 -21.01
N ALA A 184 7.90 0.15 -20.50
CA ALA A 184 7.19 -1.12 -20.39
C ALA A 184 6.00 -1.03 -19.42
N GLU A 185 6.15 -0.33 -18.28
CA GLU A 185 5.06 -0.10 -17.32
C GLU A 185 3.93 0.74 -17.92
N VAL A 186 4.27 1.81 -18.66
CA VAL A 186 3.28 2.65 -19.37
C VAL A 186 2.52 1.85 -20.42
N GLU A 187 3.21 0.98 -21.17
CA GLU A 187 2.56 0.11 -22.16
C GLU A 187 1.64 -0.92 -21.47
N ALA A 188 2.09 -1.54 -20.39
CA ALA A 188 1.29 -2.48 -19.61
C ALA A 188 0.02 -1.82 -19.06
N ARG A 189 0.13 -0.60 -18.54
CA ARG A 189 -1.02 0.19 -18.07
C ARG A 189 -1.99 0.49 -19.21
N ARG A 190 -1.50 0.91 -20.37
CA ARG A 190 -2.35 1.17 -21.55
C ARG A 190 -3.11 -0.08 -21.99
N ARG A 191 -2.45 -1.24 -22.00
CA ARG A 191 -3.11 -2.53 -22.33
C ARG A 191 -4.17 -2.89 -21.28
N ALA A 192 -3.91 -2.66 -20.00
CA ALA A 192 -4.87 -2.90 -18.93
C ALA A 192 -6.12 -1.99 -19.06
N GLU A 193 -5.92 -0.70 -19.33
CA GLU A 193 -7.01 0.26 -19.56
C GLU A 193 -7.84 -0.11 -20.81
N GLU A 194 -7.20 -0.61 -21.88
CA GLU A 194 -7.90 -1.09 -23.07
C GLU A 194 -8.77 -2.34 -22.79
N VAL A 195 -8.23 -3.30 -22.03
CA VAL A 195 -8.98 -4.50 -21.61
C VAL A 195 -10.17 -4.12 -20.73
N GLU A 196 -9.97 -3.18 -19.80
CA GLU A 196 -11.06 -2.70 -18.95
C GLU A 196 -12.14 -1.97 -19.77
N ALA A 197 -11.74 -1.14 -20.73
CA ALA A 197 -12.66 -0.46 -21.65
C ALA A 197 -13.49 -1.46 -22.47
N LYS A 198 -12.86 -2.52 -22.98
CA LYS A 198 -13.56 -3.61 -23.68
C LYS A 198 -14.56 -4.31 -22.76
N ARG A 199 -14.18 -4.65 -21.53
CA ARG A 199 -15.08 -5.26 -20.55
C ARG A 199 -16.28 -4.37 -20.22
N ARG A 200 -16.06 -3.06 -20.04
CA ARG A 200 -17.14 -2.09 -19.80
C ARG A 200 -18.08 -1.97 -21.01
N ALA A 201 -17.55 -2.00 -22.23
CA ALA A 201 -18.36 -1.98 -23.45
C ALA A 201 -19.22 -3.26 -23.58
N GLU A 202 -18.65 -4.43 -23.34
CA GLU A 202 -19.39 -5.70 -23.33
C GLU A 202 -20.48 -5.75 -22.25
N GLU A 203 -20.19 -5.23 -21.05
CA GLU A 203 -21.17 -5.15 -19.97
C GLU A 203 -22.31 -4.18 -20.33
N ALA A 204 -22.01 -3.03 -20.92
CA ALA A 204 -23.00 -2.08 -21.39
C ALA A 204 -23.89 -2.68 -22.47
N GLU A 205 -23.33 -3.43 -23.42
CA GLU A 205 -24.09 -4.14 -24.45
C GLU A 205 -25.01 -5.20 -23.83
N ARG A 206 -24.53 -5.96 -22.84
CA ARG A 206 -25.36 -6.92 -22.10
C ARG A 206 -26.53 -6.23 -21.39
N ARG A 207 -26.27 -5.09 -20.74
CA ARG A 207 -27.32 -4.30 -20.07
C ARG A 207 -28.37 -3.81 -21.07
N GLN A 208 -27.95 -3.25 -22.21
CA GLN A 208 -28.86 -2.82 -23.27
C GLN A 208 -29.72 -3.99 -23.80
N LYS A 209 -29.12 -5.18 -23.98
CA LYS A 209 -29.86 -6.38 -24.39
C LYS A 209 -30.89 -6.81 -23.34
N THR A 210 -30.55 -6.77 -22.06
CA THR A 210 -31.49 -7.11 -20.98
C THR A 210 -32.62 -6.09 -20.85
N GLU A 211 -32.31 -4.79 -20.97
CA GLU A 211 -33.31 -3.72 -20.93
C GLU A 211 -34.26 -3.79 -22.14
N ALA A 212 -33.74 -4.08 -23.34
CA ALA A 212 -34.55 -4.28 -24.53
C ALA A 212 -35.49 -5.49 -24.40
N ALA A 213 -34.99 -6.62 -23.88
CA ALA A 213 -35.80 -7.81 -23.64
C ALA A 213 -36.89 -7.57 -22.57
N GLU A 214 -36.58 -6.80 -21.52
CA GLU A 214 -37.57 -6.43 -20.52
C GLU A 214 -38.63 -5.47 -21.07
N ALA A 215 -38.23 -4.50 -21.90
CA ALA A 215 -39.15 -3.59 -22.58
C ALA A 215 -40.09 -4.35 -23.52
N GLU A 216 -39.58 -5.32 -24.28
CA GLU A 216 -40.39 -6.18 -25.15
C GLU A 216 -41.39 -7.01 -24.33
N ARG A 217 -40.95 -7.59 -23.21
CA ARG A 217 -41.83 -8.33 -22.29
C ARG A 217 -42.94 -7.44 -21.73
N ARG A 218 -42.62 -6.21 -21.28
CA ARG A 218 -43.62 -5.26 -20.77
C ARG A 218 -44.62 -4.87 -21.86
N ALA A 219 -44.16 -4.63 -23.09
CA ALA A 219 -45.04 -4.33 -24.22
C ALA A 219 -45.97 -5.52 -24.56
N ALA A 220 -45.47 -6.75 -24.47
CA ALA A 220 -46.27 -7.95 -24.65
C ALA A 220 -47.33 -8.13 -23.54
N GLU A 221 -46.94 -7.90 -22.28
CA GLU A 221 -47.86 -7.93 -21.12
C GLU A 221 -48.96 -6.86 -21.24
N GLU A 222 -48.61 -5.64 -21.64
CA GLU A 222 -49.57 -4.55 -21.88
C GLU A 222 -50.53 -4.88 -23.02
N LYS A 223 -50.02 -5.41 -24.14
CA LYS A 223 -50.86 -5.85 -25.27
C LYS A 223 -51.83 -6.95 -24.84
N ALA A 224 -51.37 -7.92 -24.06
CA ALA A 224 -52.22 -9.00 -23.53
C ALA A 224 -53.31 -8.44 -22.59
N ARG A 225 -52.97 -7.45 -21.76
CA ARG A 225 -53.93 -6.75 -20.90
C ARG A 225 -55.00 -6.03 -21.71
N MET A 226 -54.61 -5.27 -22.74
CA MET A 226 -55.56 -4.56 -23.62
C MET A 226 -56.48 -5.53 -24.37
N GLU A 227 -55.97 -6.68 -24.82
CA GLU A 227 -56.77 -7.72 -25.46
C GLU A 227 -57.76 -8.37 -24.48
N ALA A 228 -57.32 -8.63 -23.24
CA ALA A 228 -58.18 -9.17 -22.19
C ALA A 228 -59.29 -8.19 -21.80
N GLU A 229 -58.99 -6.89 -21.70
CA GLU A 229 -59.97 -5.84 -21.44
C GLU A 229 -60.99 -5.72 -22.58
N ARG A 230 -60.55 -5.80 -23.84
CA ARG A 230 -61.47 -5.82 -24.99
C ARG A 230 -62.40 -7.04 -24.94
N ARG A 231 -61.88 -8.23 -24.65
CA ARG A 231 -62.71 -9.45 -24.51
C ARG A 231 -63.71 -9.32 -23.36
N ALA A 232 -63.29 -8.77 -22.22
CA ALA A 232 -64.18 -8.54 -21.09
C ALA A 232 -65.30 -7.53 -21.42
N ALA A 233 -64.99 -6.48 -22.19
CA ALA A 233 -65.98 -5.52 -22.65
C ALA A 233 -66.98 -6.14 -23.63
N GLU A 234 -66.50 -6.95 -24.58
CA GLU A 234 -67.36 -7.72 -25.52
C GLU A 234 -68.27 -8.70 -24.75
N GLU A 235 -67.76 -9.40 -23.74
CA GLU A 235 -68.56 -10.28 -22.86
C GLU A 235 -69.58 -9.51 -22.02
N GLU A 236 -69.21 -8.34 -21.48
CA GLU A 236 -70.12 -7.48 -20.71
C GLU A 236 -71.25 -6.92 -21.59
N GLU A 237 -70.93 -6.48 -22.81
CA GLU A 237 -71.92 -6.03 -23.79
C GLU A 237 -72.88 -7.18 -24.16
N ALA A 238 -72.34 -8.38 -24.42
CA ALA A 238 -73.16 -9.57 -24.67
C ALA A 238 -74.07 -9.91 -23.47
N ARG A 239 -73.56 -9.78 -22.22
CA ARG A 239 -74.37 -9.95 -21.00
C ARG A 239 -75.45 -8.89 -20.86
N LYS A 240 -75.14 -7.62 -21.14
CA LYS A 240 -76.13 -6.53 -21.10
C LYS A 240 -77.20 -6.73 -22.16
N GLU A 241 -76.83 -7.17 -23.36
CA GLU A 241 -77.79 -7.49 -24.41
C GLU A 241 -78.68 -8.67 -24.03
N ALA A 242 -78.11 -9.74 -23.46
CA ALA A 242 -78.88 -10.87 -22.94
C ALA A 242 -79.83 -10.44 -21.82
N ALA A 243 -79.33 -9.68 -20.83
CA ALA A 243 -80.15 -9.14 -19.74
C ALA A 243 -81.22 -8.17 -20.24
N ARG A 244 -80.96 -7.40 -21.29
CA ARG A 244 -81.96 -6.54 -21.92
C ARG A 244 -83.06 -7.38 -22.57
N ARG A 245 -82.72 -8.48 -23.26
CA ARG A 245 -83.70 -9.42 -23.82
C ARG A 245 -84.53 -10.08 -22.71
N GLU A 246 -83.87 -10.54 -21.65
CA GLU A 246 -84.54 -11.09 -20.46
C GLU A 246 -85.41 -10.06 -19.75
N LEU A 247 -84.99 -8.79 -19.66
CA LEU A 247 -85.78 -7.70 -19.09
C LEU A 247 -86.94 -7.31 -20.00
N GLU A 248 -86.78 -7.32 -21.32
CA GLU A 248 -87.89 -7.13 -22.26
C GLU A 248 -88.92 -8.26 -22.15
N GLU A 249 -88.47 -9.50 -21.91
CA GLU A 249 -89.33 -10.66 -21.62
C GLU A 249 -89.97 -10.54 -20.22
N CYS A 250 -89.19 -10.19 -19.20
CA CYS A 250 -89.66 -10.03 -17.84
C CYS A 250 -90.58 -8.82 -17.70
N THR A 251 -90.33 -7.68 -18.33
CA THR A 251 -91.24 -6.51 -18.31
C THR A 251 -92.54 -6.79 -19.07
N ARG A 252 -92.54 -7.72 -20.03
CA ARG A 252 -93.77 -8.24 -20.60
C ARG A 252 -94.56 -9.04 -19.57
N GLU A 253 -93.92 -9.92 -18.81
CA GLU A 253 -94.53 -10.66 -17.69
C GLU A 253 -94.86 -9.78 -16.45
N GLU A 254 -94.06 -8.75 -16.20
CA GLU A 254 -94.18 -7.81 -15.08
C GLU A 254 -95.15 -6.68 -15.42
N ALA A 255 -95.41 -6.36 -16.69
CA ALA A 255 -96.58 -5.58 -17.08
C ALA A 255 -97.88 -6.35 -16.81
N GLU A 256 -97.84 -7.69 -16.92
CA GLU A 256 -98.93 -8.57 -16.44
C GLU A 256 -99.00 -8.60 -14.90
N ARG A 257 -97.85 -8.50 -14.20
CA ARG A 257 -97.77 -8.56 -12.73
C ARG A 257 -97.89 -7.22 -11.98
N LYS A 258 -97.52 -6.09 -12.57
CA LYS A 258 -97.66 -4.71 -12.05
C LYS A 258 -99.03 -4.11 -12.34
N ALA A 259 -99.88 -4.82 -13.09
CA ALA A 259 -101.33 -4.71 -12.92
C ALA A 259 -101.79 -5.19 -11.51
N ALA A 260 -100.96 -5.91 -10.76
CA ALA A 260 -101.32 -6.53 -9.47
C ALA A 260 -100.57 -5.98 -8.23
N GLU A 261 -99.46 -5.25 -8.35
CA GLU A 261 -98.58 -5.02 -7.19
C GLU A 261 -97.98 -3.61 -7.13
N ALA A 262 -98.84 -2.59 -7.08
CA ALA A 262 -98.51 -1.22 -6.70
C ALA A 262 -98.71 -1.00 -5.18
N ALA A 263 -98.03 -1.78 -4.33
CA ALA A 263 -98.00 -1.56 -2.88
C ALA A 263 -96.63 -1.93 -2.27
N ALA A 264 -95.99 -0.94 -1.64
CA ALA A 264 -94.85 -1.00 -0.71
C ALA A 264 -93.44 -0.74 -1.28
N ALA A 265 -92.99 0.50 -1.10
CA ALA A 265 -91.59 0.95 -1.23
C ALA A 265 -91.02 1.31 0.15
N GLY A 266 -89.70 1.16 0.36
CA GLY A 266 -89.03 1.70 1.55
C GLY A 266 -87.52 1.41 1.68
N SER A 267 -86.71 2.39 1.25
CA SER A 267 -85.27 2.70 1.42
C SER A 267 -84.51 2.29 2.71
N ARG A 268 -83.16 2.23 2.66
CA ARG A 268 -82.26 3.14 3.43
C ARG A 268 -80.75 3.01 3.13
N ASP A 269 -80.10 4.18 3.08
CA ASP A 269 -78.66 4.48 2.93
C ASP A 269 -77.81 4.33 4.21
N PRO A 270 -76.45 4.32 4.11
CA PRO A 270 -75.49 4.04 5.19
C PRO A 270 -74.81 5.29 5.81
N GLN A 271 -74.17 5.14 6.98
CA GLN A 271 -73.44 6.22 7.70
C GLN A 271 -72.03 5.76 8.15
N PRO A 272 -70.96 6.60 8.05
CA PRO A 272 -69.60 6.22 8.47
C PRO A 272 -69.16 6.83 9.81
N ALA A 273 -68.34 6.08 10.57
CA ALA A 273 -67.80 6.46 11.88
C ALA A 273 -66.44 7.19 11.77
N GLN A 274 -66.28 8.31 12.48
CA GLN A 274 -65.02 9.06 12.62
C GLN A 274 -64.34 8.72 13.96
N ALA A 275 -63.14 8.14 13.90
CA ALA A 275 -62.29 7.90 15.08
C ALA A 275 -61.28 9.05 15.25
N LYS A 276 -61.30 9.70 16.42
CA LYS A 276 -60.36 10.76 16.82
C LYS A 276 -59.10 10.13 17.42
N SER A 277 -58.01 10.06 16.65
CA SER A 277 -56.68 9.69 17.17
C SER A 277 -56.02 10.88 17.88
N GLN A 278 -55.68 10.75 19.15
CA GLN A 278 -54.87 11.72 19.90
C GLN A 278 -53.40 11.24 19.87
N ALA A 279 -52.47 12.16 19.60
CA ALA A 279 -51.04 11.86 19.62
C ALA A 279 -50.55 11.74 21.07
N MET A 280 -49.68 10.76 21.36
CA MET A 280 -49.09 10.59 22.69
C MET A 280 -48.00 11.65 22.97
N PRO A 281 -47.83 12.09 24.23
CA PRO A 281 -46.77 13.01 24.61
C PRO A 281 -45.38 12.34 24.51
N LEU A 282 -44.34 13.13 24.19
CA LEU A 282 -42.95 12.68 23.99
C LEU A 282 -42.42 11.75 25.08
N ASN A 283 -42.71 12.05 26.35
CA ASN A 283 -42.25 11.26 27.49
C ASN A 283 -42.81 9.83 27.47
N ALA A 284 -44.05 9.64 27.02
CA ALA A 284 -44.65 8.32 26.90
C ALA A 284 -43.99 7.49 25.79
N ALA A 285 -43.55 8.12 24.70
CA ALA A 285 -42.82 7.46 23.63
C ALA A 285 -41.43 7.00 24.09
N LEU A 286 -40.73 7.80 24.91
CA LEU A 286 -39.42 7.44 25.49
C LEU A 286 -39.54 6.24 26.45
N ASP A 287 -40.56 6.24 27.32
CA ASP A 287 -40.81 5.12 28.22
C ASP A 287 -41.16 3.83 27.46
N LEU A 288 -41.89 3.94 26.35
CA LEU A 288 -42.21 2.81 25.49
C LEU A 288 -40.93 2.27 24.83
N ALA A 289 -40.10 3.16 24.28
CA ALA A 289 -38.82 2.81 23.66
C ALA A 289 -37.88 2.06 24.62
N ALA A 290 -37.88 2.43 25.90
CA ALA A 290 -37.09 1.77 26.93
C ALA A 290 -37.59 0.35 27.27
N LYS A 291 -38.91 0.12 27.18
CA LYS A 291 -39.57 -1.16 27.52
C LYS A 291 -39.66 -2.14 26.35
N MET A 292 -39.49 -1.68 25.12
CA MET A 292 -39.54 -2.53 23.94
C MET A 292 -38.33 -3.47 23.87
N VAL A 293 -38.60 -4.73 23.53
CA VAL A 293 -37.59 -5.74 23.15
C VAL A 293 -37.68 -5.88 21.62
N PRO A 294 -36.81 -5.21 20.85
CA PRO A 294 -36.87 -5.26 19.39
C PRO A 294 -36.70 -6.69 18.87
N GLY A 295 -37.46 -7.05 17.84
CA GLY A 295 -37.28 -8.34 17.15
C GLY A 295 -36.05 -8.35 16.21
N MET A 296 -35.49 -7.18 15.91
CA MET A 296 -34.31 -6.99 15.08
C MET A 296 -33.17 -6.37 15.88
N PRO A 297 -31.90 -6.72 15.59
CA PRO A 297 -30.75 -6.14 16.28
C PRO A 297 -30.67 -4.62 16.08
N ASP A 298 -30.11 -3.95 17.09
CA ASP A 298 -29.82 -2.52 17.08
C ASP A 298 -28.70 -2.21 16.07
N GLN A 299 -28.82 -1.09 15.36
CA GLN A 299 -27.81 -0.61 14.41
C GLN A 299 -26.97 0.52 15.03
N SER A 300 -25.71 0.65 14.61
CA SER A 300 -24.87 1.79 14.97
C SER A 300 -25.37 3.07 14.31
N HIS A 301 -25.44 4.16 15.07
CA HIS A 301 -25.71 5.50 14.56
C HIS A 301 -24.43 6.15 14.03
N GLY A 302 -24.53 6.91 12.94
CA GLY A 302 -23.45 7.64 12.28
C GLY A 302 -23.19 9.05 12.84
N GLY A 303 -23.91 9.47 13.88
CA GLY A 303 -23.79 10.80 14.49
C GLY A 303 -24.77 11.83 13.93
N GLY A 304 -25.77 11.41 13.14
CA GLY A 304 -26.87 12.26 12.70
C GLY A 304 -27.90 12.53 13.81
N GLN A 305 -28.78 13.51 13.55
CA GLN A 305 -29.90 13.84 14.43
C GLN A 305 -30.80 12.61 14.64
N LEU A 306 -31.04 12.26 15.91
CA LEU A 306 -31.94 11.17 16.26
C LEU A 306 -33.39 11.65 16.34
N TRP A 307 -34.30 10.81 15.89
CA TRP A 307 -35.74 11.01 15.90
C TRP A 307 -36.43 9.84 16.59
N ILE A 308 -37.53 10.13 17.29
CA ILE A 308 -38.41 9.11 17.86
C ILE A 308 -39.78 9.16 17.21
N VAL A 309 -40.33 7.98 16.94
CA VAL A 309 -41.69 7.84 16.43
C VAL A 309 -42.69 8.07 17.57
N VAL A 310 -43.42 9.19 17.54
CA VAL A 310 -44.46 9.52 18.55
C VAL A 310 -45.88 9.22 18.06
N GLY A 311 -46.06 9.10 16.74
CA GLY A 311 -47.37 8.85 16.11
C GLY A 311 -47.62 7.40 15.71
N GLY A 312 -48.79 7.15 15.14
CA GLY A 312 -49.13 5.86 14.55
C GLY A 312 -49.57 4.76 15.53
N GLY A 313 -49.68 5.03 16.83
CA GLY A 313 -50.04 4.02 17.84
C GLY A 313 -51.34 3.27 17.52
N ASP A 314 -52.39 4.00 17.10
CA ASP A 314 -53.70 3.42 16.77
C ASP A 314 -53.65 2.49 15.53
N THR A 315 -52.68 2.68 14.65
CA THR A 315 -52.50 1.89 13.42
C THR A 315 -51.35 0.90 13.51
N GLY A 316 -50.77 0.72 14.71
CA GLY A 316 -49.61 -0.15 14.93
C GLY A 316 -48.30 0.36 14.32
N GLY A 317 -48.18 1.67 14.08
CA GLY A 317 -47.00 2.32 13.53
C GLY A 317 -47.26 3.17 12.28
N ILE A 318 -46.20 3.82 11.80
CA ILE A 318 -46.20 4.69 10.62
C ILE A 318 -45.90 3.86 9.36
N LEU A 319 -46.62 4.14 8.27
CA LEU A 319 -46.33 3.55 6.96
C LEU A 319 -45.02 4.12 6.40
N VAL A 320 -44.03 3.26 6.20
CA VAL A 320 -42.76 3.60 5.56
C VAL A 320 -42.90 3.42 4.07
N ARG A 321 -42.38 4.37 3.27
CA ARG A 321 -42.41 4.30 1.81
C ARG A 321 -41.00 4.10 1.25
N GLN A 322 -40.90 3.36 0.14
CA GLN A 322 -39.62 3.06 -0.52
C GLN A 322 -38.94 4.30 -1.12
N SER A 323 -39.72 5.35 -1.41
CA SER A 323 -39.18 6.57 -2.01
C SER A 323 -39.83 7.82 -1.43
N LYS A 324 -39.24 8.96 -1.76
CA LYS A 324 -39.69 10.30 -1.38
C LYS A 324 -41.10 10.65 -1.85
N SER A 325 -41.58 10.03 -2.94
CA SER A 325 -42.92 10.29 -3.48
C SER A 325 -44.02 9.80 -2.53
N VAL A 326 -45.18 10.48 -2.52
CA VAL A 326 -46.38 10.01 -1.77
C VAL A 326 -47.03 8.83 -2.47
N GLN A 327 -46.78 8.66 -3.78
CA GLN A 327 -47.33 7.58 -4.59
C GLN A 327 -46.46 6.32 -4.60
N SER A 328 -45.26 6.35 -4.00
CA SER A 328 -44.37 5.18 -4.02
C SER A 328 -44.93 4.05 -3.15
N PRO A 329 -44.69 2.77 -3.51
CA PRO A 329 -45.08 1.63 -2.69
C PRO A 329 -44.65 1.78 -1.22
N GLY A 330 -45.55 1.43 -0.31
CA GLY A 330 -45.24 1.31 1.12
C GLY A 330 -44.57 -0.03 1.40
N TYR A 331 -43.71 -0.09 2.41
CA TYR A 331 -43.26 -1.37 2.96
C TYR A 331 -44.43 -2.09 3.64
N GLN A 332 -44.37 -3.42 3.64
CA GLN A 332 -45.36 -4.26 4.29
C GLN A 332 -45.34 -4.09 5.83
N THR A 333 -44.15 -3.86 6.38
CA THR A 333 -43.95 -3.60 7.81
C THR A 333 -43.99 -2.10 8.10
N ARG A 334 -44.73 -1.72 9.15
CA ARG A 334 -44.81 -0.35 9.66
C ARG A 334 -43.70 -0.07 10.65
N LEU A 335 -43.32 1.20 10.78
CA LEU A 335 -42.38 1.65 11.80
C LEU A 335 -43.13 1.87 13.11
N THR A 336 -42.88 1.04 14.11
CA THR A 336 -43.62 1.03 15.38
C THR A 336 -43.41 2.31 16.17
N THR A 337 -44.41 2.76 16.92
CA THR A 337 -44.28 3.90 17.86
C THR A 337 -43.21 3.60 18.91
N GLY A 338 -42.36 4.57 19.23
CA GLY A 338 -41.21 4.41 20.12
C GLY A 338 -39.90 4.03 19.42
N THR A 339 -39.92 3.65 18.14
CA THR A 339 -38.71 3.34 17.38
C THR A 339 -37.81 4.58 17.25
N LYS A 340 -36.52 4.42 17.55
CA LYS A 340 -35.47 5.43 17.38
C LYS A 340 -34.83 5.28 16.01
N VAL A 341 -34.73 6.39 15.28
CA VAL A 341 -34.14 6.43 13.95
C VAL A 341 -33.17 7.60 13.81
N GLU A 342 -32.20 7.45 12.94
CA GLU A 342 -31.24 8.49 12.57
C GLU A 342 -31.69 9.19 11.28
N GLU A 343 -31.58 10.50 11.25
CA GLU A 343 -31.81 11.32 10.07
C GLU A 343 -30.72 11.10 9.02
N VAL A 344 -31.13 10.66 7.83
CA VAL A 344 -30.25 10.56 6.66
C VAL A 344 -30.44 11.77 5.75
N GLU A 345 -31.68 12.13 5.46
CA GLU A 345 -32.02 13.27 4.60
C GLU A 345 -33.43 13.79 4.94
N VAL A 346 -33.59 15.11 5.05
CA VAL A 346 -34.91 15.76 5.19
C VAL A 346 -35.30 16.47 3.91
N HIS A 347 -36.50 16.18 3.41
CA HIS A 347 -37.08 16.88 2.27
C HIS A 347 -38.49 17.39 2.58
N GLY A 348 -38.57 18.66 2.96
CA GLY A 348 -39.83 19.32 3.34
C GLY A 348 -40.42 18.67 4.59
N LYS A 349 -41.55 17.97 4.44
CA LYS A 349 -42.24 17.27 5.54
C LYS A 349 -41.93 15.77 5.60
N ARG A 350 -40.91 15.32 4.88
CA ARG A 350 -40.55 13.90 4.80
C ARG A 350 -39.11 13.68 5.24
N LEU A 351 -38.92 12.62 6.01
CA LEU A 351 -37.64 12.21 6.56
C LEU A 351 -37.25 10.87 5.93
N HIS A 352 -36.07 10.84 5.31
CA HIS A 352 -35.36 9.61 5.02
C HIS A 352 -34.56 9.22 6.25
N TYR A 353 -34.79 8.02 6.76
CA TYR A 353 -34.23 7.59 8.03
C TYR A 353 -33.46 6.28 7.91
N LYS A 354 -32.61 6.03 8.89
CA LYS A 354 -31.99 4.74 9.20
C LYS A 354 -32.42 4.29 10.60
N ARG A 355 -32.95 3.06 10.74
CA ARG A 355 -33.41 2.52 12.02
C ARG A 355 -32.21 2.28 12.95
N ILE A 356 -32.27 2.80 14.17
CA ILE A 356 -31.24 2.56 15.20
C ILE A 356 -31.71 1.49 16.18
N ARG A 357 -32.92 1.65 16.75
CA ARG A 357 -33.48 0.72 17.72
C ARG A 357 -35.01 0.70 17.65
N GLY A 358 -35.60 -0.49 17.65
CA GLY A 358 -37.05 -0.71 17.54
C GLY A 358 -37.43 -1.59 16.34
N ASP A 359 -38.74 -1.73 16.10
CA ASP A 359 -39.28 -2.58 15.03
C ASP A 359 -39.71 -1.77 13.80
N GLY A 360 -39.41 -2.30 12.62
CA GLY A 360 -39.76 -1.72 11.32
C GLY A 360 -38.64 -1.89 10.28
N PRO A 361 -38.84 -1.42 9.04
CA PRO A 361 -37.82 -1.42 8.00
C PRO A 361 -36.56 -0.65 8.42
N ASP A 362 -35.39 -1.15 8.01
CA ASP A 362 -34.08 -0.57 8.34
C ASP A 362 -33.86 0.83 7.74
N PHE A 363 -34.48 1.11 6.60
CA PHE A 363 -34.44 2.41 5.94
C PHE A 363 -35.76 2.70 5.24
N GLY A 364 -36.03 3.98 5.00
CA GLY A 364 -37.14 4.40 4.17
C GLY A 364 -37.59 5.83 4.42
N TRP A 365 -38.68 6.22 3.75
CA TRP A 365 -39.23 7.56 3.82
C TRP A 365 -40.51 7.60 4.62
N VAL A 366 -40.55 8.47 5.63
CA VAL A 366 -41.71 8.73 6.48
C VAL A 366 -42.07 10.21 6.47
N SER A 367 -43.30 10.54 6.86
CA SER A 367 -43.73 11.94 7.01
C SER A 367 -43.54 12.38 8.45
N ILE A 368 -42.94 13.55 8.66
CA ILE A 368 -42.70 14.14 9.99
C ILE A 368 -44.04 14.54 10.63
N GLU A 369 -44.98 15.03 9.81
CA GLU A 369 -46.34 15.40 10.19
C GLU A 369 -47.36 14.61 9.35
N GLY A 370 -48.43 14.14 10.01
CA GLY A 370 -49.56 13.48 9.38
C GLY A 370 -50.64 14.44 8.89
N VAL A 371 -51.72 13.88 8.35
CA VAL A 371 -52.91 14.65 7.95
C VAL A 371 -53.50 15.36 9.17
N GLY A 372 -53.73 16.67 9.04
CA GLY A 372 -54.20 17.51 10.14
C GLY A 372 -53.10 18.02 11.08
N GLY A 373 -51.83 18.00 10.65
CA GLY A 373 -50.71 18.59 11.41
C GLY A 373 -50.31 17.79 12.65
N LYS A 374 -50.77 16.54 12.78
CA LYS A 374 -50.39 15.67 13.88
C LYS A 374 -48.92 15.30 13.74
N LYS A 375 -48.10 15.59 14.74
CA LYS A 375 -46.70 15.19 14.75
C LYS A 375 -46.62 13.66 14.80
N LEU A 376 -45.86 13.09 13.87
CA LEU A 376 -45.61 11.66 13.79
C LEU A 376 -44.21 11.32 14.30
N MET A 377 -43.27 12.26 14.19
CA MET A 377 -41.91 12.14 14.67
C MET A 377 -41.50 13.39 15.42
N GLU A 378 -40.71 13.21 16.47
CA GLU A 378 -40.10 14.33 17.19
C GLU A 378 -38.58 14.11 17.28
N PRO A 379 -37.77 15.17 17.10
CA PRO A 379 -36.33 15.08 17.26
C PRO A 379 -36.02 14.82 18.74
N LEU A 380 -35.20 13.82 19.00
CA LEU A 380 -34.64 13.61 20.34
C LEU A 380 -33.61 14.73 20.59
N PRO A 381 -33.64 15.40 21.76
CA PRO A 381 -32.55 16.29 22.13
C PRO A 381 -31.26 15.47 22.12
N GLU A 382 -30.23 15.98 21.45
CA GLU A 382 -28.91 15.37 21.44
C GLU A 382 -28.46 15.21 22.90
N GLU A 383 -28.31 13.95 23.35
CA GLU A 383 -27.78 13.69 24.68
C GLU A 383 -26.33 14.17 24.68
N ASP A 384 -26.06 15.30 25.36
CA ASP A 384 -24.72 15.83 25.50
C ASP A 384 -23.82 14.72 26.04
N PRO A 385 -22.83 14.24 25.27
CA PRO A 385 -21.99 13.11 25.66
C PRO A 385 -21.11 13.39 26.89
N ARG A 386 -21.26 14.57 27.51
CA ARG A 386 -20.52 15.02 28.71
C ARG A 386 -21.29 14.86 30.03
N ARG A 387 -22.47 14.23 30.04
CA ARG A 387 -23.26 14.02 31.27
C ARG A 387 -23.03 12.69 31.96
#